data_AF-A0A401THS3-F1
#
_entry.id   AF-A0A401THS3-F1
#
_cell.length_a   1.000
_cell.length_b   1.000
_cell.length_c   1.000
_cell.angle_alpha   90.00
_cell.angle_beta   90.00
_cell.angle_gamma   90.00
#
_symmetry.space_group_name_H-M   'P 1'
#
loop_
_entity.id
_entity.type
_entity.pdbx_description
1 polymer ?
#
loop_
_entity_poly.entity_id
_entity_poly.type
_entity_poly.pdbx_seq_one_letter_code
_entity_poly.pdbx_strand_id
1 'polypeptide(L)' 'MAYSFHANQYENTYNTTRMSNWTVPKAKENTAKLPKLQEGATCFIANDRGYLNPGVPRSKVRASPSSH' A
#
# COMPACT_ATOMS: atom_id res chain seq x y z
N MET A 1 4.70 1.90 -2.29
CA MET A 1 4.12 1.11 -1.19
C MET A 1 3.37 -0.05 -1.83
N ALA A 2 3.39 -1.22 -1.21
CA ALA A 2 2.65 -2.39 -1.68
C ALA A 2 1.81 -2.94 -0.52
N TYR A 3 0.58 -3.36 -0.82
CA TYR A 3 -0.38 -3.91 0.14
C TYR A 3 -0.82 -5.29 -0.32
N SER A 4 -1.07 -6.18 0.64
CA SER A 4 -1.68 -7.49 0.41
C SER A 4 -3.08 -7.47 1.00
N PHE A 5 -4.07 -7.92 0.21
CA PHE A 5 -5.46 -8.06 0.64
C PHE A 5 -5.79 -9.53 0.89
N HIS A 6 -6.79 -9.77 1.73
CA HIS A 6 -7.25 -11.12 2.07
C HIS A 6 -7.72 -11.87 0.82
N ALA A 7 -7.20 -13.09 0.61
CA ALA A 7 -7.49 -13.93 -0.55
C ALA A 7 -8.68 -14.89 -0.35
N ASN A 8 -9.53 -14.62 0.65
CA ASN A 8 -10.72 -15.42 1.00
C ASN A 8 -10.35 -16.90 1.22
N GLN A 9 -10.97 -17.81 0.45
CA GLN A 9 -10.74 -19.25 0.55
C GLN A 9 -9.29 -19.68 0.30
N TYR A 10 -8.50 -18.84 -0.37
CA TYR A 10 -7.10 -19.12 -0.67
C TYR A 10 -6.12 -18.53 0.36
N GLU A 11 -6.59 -17.81 1.38
CA GLU A 11 -5.71 -17.20 2.39
C GLU A 11 -4.79 -18.24 3.04
N ASN A 12 -5.30 -19.45 3.23
CA ASN A 12 -4.54 -20.54 3.84
C ASN A 12 -3.29 -20.91 3.04
N THR A 13 -3.31 -20.85 1.70
CA THR A 13 -2.13 -21.17 0.86
C THR A 13 -1.09 -20.06 0.87
N TYR A 14 -1.50 -18.81 1.09
CA TYR A 14 -0.63 -17.63 1.15
C TYR A 14 -0.14 -17.30 2.56
N ASN A 15 -0.42 -18.16 3.54
CA ASN A 15 0.09 -18.01 4.89
C ASN A 15 1.63 -18.08 4.87
N THR A 16 2.28 -17.13 5.55
CA THR A 16 3.75 -17.01 5.63
C THR A 16 4.43 -18.29 6.12
N THR A 17 3.77 -19.07 6.98
CA THR A 17 4.29 -20.36 7.46
C THR A 17 4.31 -21.41 6.35
N ARG A 18 3.35 -21.40 5.42
CA ARG A 18 3.31 -22.32 4.27
C ARG A 18 4.26 -21.91 3.16
N MET A 19 4.56 -20.62 3.04
CA MET A 19 5.51 -20.09 2.05
C MET A 19 6.98 -20.25 2.47
N SER A 20 7.26 -21.04 3.51
CA SER A 20 8.62 -21.24 4.06
C SER A 20 9.33 -19.92 4.40
N ASN A 21 8.59 -18.93 4.89
CA ASN A 21 9.18 -17.71 5.42
C ASN A 21 9.78 -17.99 6.81
N TRP A 22 11.10 -17.93 6.92
CA TRP A 22 11.86 -18.15 8.18
C TRP A 22 12.07 -16.89 9.01
N THR A 23 11.43 -15.78 8.62
CA THR A 23 11.50 -14.50 9.35
C THR A 23 10.18 -14.19 10.04
N VAL A 24 10.20 -13.26 11.01
CA VAL A 24 8.97 -12.80 11.67
C VAL A 24 8.07 -12.15 10.60
N PRO A 25 6.89 -12.72 10.32
CA PRO A 25 6.02 -12.19 9.28
C PRO A 25 5.49 -10.81 9.68
N LYS A 26 5.17 -10.00 8.66
CA LYS A 26 4.49 -8.71 8.89
C LYS A 26 3.17 -8.96 9.62
N ALA A 27 2.78 -8.03 10.49
CA ALA A 27 1.56 -8.16 11.28
C ALA A 27 0.34 -8.42 10.38
N LYS A 28 -0.49 -9.39 10.75
CA LYS A 28 -1.64 -9.86 9.94
C LYS A 28 -2.62 -8.74 9.58
N GLU A 29 -2.75 -7.73 10.45
CA GLU A 29 -3.52 -6.51 10.22
C GLU A 29 -3.11 -5.76 8.92
N ASN A 30 -1.86 -5.89 8.49
CA ASN A 30 -1.30 -5.22 7.33
C ASN A 30 -1.29 -6.10 6.06
N THR A 31 -1.49 -7.41 6.18
CA THR A 31 -1.37 -8.36 5.06
C THR A 31 -2.66 -9.09 4.69
N ALA A 32 -3.65 -9.12 5.58
CA ALA A 32 -4.91 -9.87 5.42
C ALA A 32 -6.14 -8.97 5.55
N LYS A 33 -6.03 -7.69 5.16
CA LYS A 33 -7.15 -6.76 5.24
C LYS A 33 -8.21 -7.11 4.20
N LEU A 34 -9.47 -7.21 4.61
CA LEU A 34 -10.59 -7.33 3.69
C LEU A 34 -10.79 -6.00 2.94
N PRO A 35 -10.96 -6.04 1.60
CA PRO A 35 -11.26 -4.84 0.84
C PRO A 35 -12.61 -4.28 1.29
N LYS A 36 -12.71 -2.95 1.34
CA LYS A 36 -13.97 -2.25 1.59
C LYS A 36 -14.47 -1.66 0.28
N LEU A 37 -15.77 -1.68 0.09
CA LEU A 37 -16.40 -0.95 -1.01
C LEU A 37 -16.08 0.54 -0.86
N GLN A 38 -15.63 1.16 -1.94
CA GLN A 38 -15.52 2.61 -2.05
C GLN A 38 -16.49 3.09 -3.11
N GLU A 39 -17.26 4.12 -2.78
CA GLU A 39 -18.21 4.76 -3.68
C GLU A 39 -17.58 6.04 -4.28
N GLY A 40 -17.95 6.36 -5.51
CA GLY A 40 -17.47 7.56 -6.22
C GLY A 40 -16.46 7.27 -7.32
N ALA A 41 -15.73 8.31 -7.73
CA ALA A 41 -14.76 8.27 -8.84
C ALA A 41 -13.33 8.56 -8.34
N THR A 42 -12.35 8.11 -9.13
CA THR A 42 -10.93 8.41 -8.88
C THR A 42 -10.56 9.77 -9.48
N CYS A 43 -9.74 10.54 -8.76
CA CYS A 43 -9.24 11.85 -9.21
C CYS A 43 -7.72 11.80 -9.43
N PHE A 44 -7.22 12.53 -10.42
CA PHE A 44 -5.78 12.63 -10.66
C PHE A 44 -5.10 13.48 -9.57
N ILE A 45 -4.15 12.85 -8.87
CA ILE A 45 -3.34 13.52 -7.85
C ILE A 45 -1.95 13.95 -8.34
N ALA A 46 -1.58 13.54 -9.56
CA ALA A 46 -0.29 13.82 -10.18
C ALA A 46 -0.47 14.30 -11.62
N ASN A 47 0.52 15.03 -12.13
CA ASN A 47 0.60 15.46 -13.51
C ASN A 47 1.17 14.38 -14.43
N ASP A 48 1.20 14.66 -15.74
CA ASP A 48 1.62 13.70 -16.78
C ASP A 48 3.10 13.26 -16.68
N ARG A 49 3.89 13.97 -15.88
CA ARG A 49 5.30 13.63 -15.60
C ARG A 49 5.47 12.85 -14.30
N GLY A 50 4.39 12.57 -13.58
CA GLY A 50 4.39 11.86 -12.30
C GLY A 50 4.66 12.74 -11.07
N TYR A 51 4.67 14.07 -11.20
CA TYR A 51 4.78 14.97 -10.04
C TYR A 51 3.40 15.18 -9.40
N LEU A 52 3.34 15.15 -8.07
CA LEU A 52 2.11 15.46 -7.33
C LEU A 52 1.65 16.89 -7.59
N ASN A 53 0.33 17.09 -7.72
CA ASN A 53 -0.27 18.40 -7.89
C ASN A 53 -0.02 19.30 -6.67
N PRO A 54 0.13 20.63 -6.84
CA PRO A 54 0.23 21.56 -5.74
C PRO A 54 -0.95 21.40 -4.77
N GLY A 55 -0.67 21.31 -3.47
CA GLY A 55 -1.69 21.13 -2.43
C GLY A 55 -2.02 19.69 -2.05
N VAL A 56 -1.54 18.68 -2.80
CA VAL A 56 -1.68 17.27 -2.37
C VAL A 56 -0.70 17.00 -1.21
N PRO A 57 -1.19 16.57 -0.02
CA PRO A 57 -0.32 16.35 1.12
C PRO A 57 0.67 15.21 0.83
N ARG A 58 1.95 15.47 1.11
CA ARG A 58 3.03 14.48 0.99
C ARG A 58 3.26 13.81 2.34
N SER A 59 3.58 12.52 2.32
CA SER A 59 4.11 11.88 3.53
C SER A 59 5.46 12.50 3.89
N LYS A 60 5.67 12.79 5.18
CA LYS A 60 6.87 13.49 5.72
C LYS A 60 8.21 12.78 5.44
N VAL A 61 8.20 11.60 4.84
CA VAL A 61 9.33 10.68 4.77
C VAL A 61 10.28 10.98 3.60
N ARG A 62 9.93 11.91 2.70
CA ARG A 62 10.84 12.29 1.61
C ARG A 62 10.84 13.80 1.37
N ALA A 63 11.36 14.54 2.35
CA ALA A 63 11.92 15.85 2.09
C ALA A 63 13.16 15.66 1.20
N SER A 64 12.99 15.89 -0.10
CA SER A 64 14.14 16.21 -0.96
C SER A 64 14.79 17.48 -0.41
N PRO A 65 16.13 17.55 -0.29
CA PRO A 65 16.79 18.76 0.21
C PRO A 65 16.41 19.92 -0.72
N SER A 66 16.02 21.04 -0.11
CA SER A 66 15.81 22.30 -0.82
C SER A 66 17.09 22.66 -1.55
N SER A 67 17.03 22.76 -2.88
CA SER A 67 18.09 23.43 -3.65
C SER A 67 18.08 24.89 -3.25
N HIS A 68 19.19 25.35 -2.67
CA HIS A 68 19.60 26.75 -2.75
C HIS A 68 20.00 27.09 -4.18
#